data_AF-A0A4V1KUX9-F1
#
_entry.id   AF-A0A4V1KUX9-F1
#
_cell.length_a   1.000
_cell.length_b   1.000
_cell.length_c   1.000
_cell.angle_alpha   90.00
_cell.angle_beta   90.00
_cell.angle_gamma   90.00
#
_symmetry.space_group_name_H-M   'P 1'
#
loop_
_entity.id
_entity.type
_entity.pdbx_description
1 polymer ?
#
loop_
_entity_poly.entity_id
_entity_poly.type
_entity_poly.pdbx_seq_one_letter_code
_entity_poly.pdbx_strand_id
1 'polypeptide(L)'
;MRDEPNAFEKIFGHFAKRLHDAPGAARLARLAQTAKRIPEPLLDDLAALILQLDDVQLVDGDVALNLIEVGFCDVRYTDAVAFASALKTRLQGYVDDPRVASNARGDFRDRVAWWHMALSRAAELCRWPAFLLMEK
;
A
#
# COMPACT_ATOMS: atom_id res chain seq x y z
N MET A 1 24.21 19.86 2.82
CA MET A 1 22.80 19.90 3.26
C MET A 1 22.27 18.50 3.04
N ARG A 2 21.83 17.77 4.07
CA ARG A 2 21.18 16.47 3.83
C ARG A 2 19.77 16.80 3.38
N ASP A 3 19.43 16.46 2.15
CA ASP A 3 18.05 16.52 1.67
C ASP A 3 17.19 15.70 2.64
N GLU A 4 16.19 16.34 3.24
CA GLU A 4 15.26 15.63 4.11
C GLU A 4 14.50 14.60 3.27
N PRO A 5 14.39 13.35 3.74
CA PRO A 5 13.72 12.30 2.97
C PRO A 5 12.25 12.66 2.80
N ASN A 6 11.78 12.59 1.56
CA ASN A 6 10.39 12.90 1.22
C ASN A 6 9.42 11.87 1.85
N ALA A 7 8.13 12.19 1.86
CA ALA A 7 7.12 11.34 2.50
C ALA A 7 7.11 9.91 1.94
N PHE A 8 7.29 9.75 0.62
CA PHE A 8 7.35 8.44 -0.03
C PHE A 8 8.58 7.63 0.37
N GLU A 9 9.75 8.26 0.58
CA GLU A 9 10.93 7.59 1.10
C GLU A 9 10.65 6.96 2.47
N LYS A 10 9.96 7.68 3.36
CA LYS A 10 9.58 7.19 4.69
C LYS A 10 8.54 6.06 4.59
N ILE A 11 7.50 6.24 3.79
CA ILE A 11 6.42 5.24 3.61
C ILE A 11 6.96 3.95 3.01
N PHE A 12 7.65 4.03 1.86
CA PHE A 12 8.18 2.84 1.22
C PHE A 12 9.27 2.17 2.05
N GLY A 13 10.11 2.94 2.74
CA GLY A 13 11.08 2.40 3.68
C GLY A 13 10.42 1.62 4.83
N HIS A 14 9.32 2.14 5.38
CA HIS A 14 8.53 1.44 6.39
C HIS A 14 7.98 0.11 5.86
N PHE A 15 7.34 0.11 4.70
CA PHE A 15 6.74 -1.10 4.11
C PHE A 15 7.79 -2.12 3.66
N ALA A 16 8.91 -1.68 3.08
CA ALA A 16 10.02 -2.57 2.71
C ALA A 16 10.59 -3.29 3.94
N LYS A 17 10.71 -2.60 5.08
CA LYS A 17 11.13 -3.23 6.35
C LYS A 17 10.08 -4.18 6.89
N ARG A 18 8.81 -3.75 6.92
CA ARG A 18 7.72 -4.52 7.52
C ARG A 18 7.37 -5.78 6.72
N LEU A 19 7.52 -5.74 5.40
CA LEU A 19 7.21 -6.83 4.47
C LEU A 19 8.47 -7.43 3.85
N HIS A 20 9.59 -7.43 4.58
CA HIS A 20 10.88 -7.91 4.06
C HIS A 20 10.87 -9.41 3.69
N ASP A 21 10.00 -10.21 4.29
CA ASP A 21 9.82 -11.64 3.98
C ASP A 21 8.72 -11.90 2.93
N ALA A 22 8.04 -10.86 2.43
CA ALA A 22 6.99 -11.03 1.44
C ALA A 22 7.58 -11.45 0.08
N PRO A 23 6.84 -12.22 -0.75
CA PRO A 23 7.29 -12.59 -2.09
C PRO A 23 7.70 -11.38 -2.97
N GLY A 24 7.06 -10.23 -2.75
CA GLY A 24 7.34 -8.96 -3.42
C GLY A 24 8.34 -8.04 -2.70
N ALA A 25 9.06 -8.49 -1.66
CA ALA A 25 9.96 -7.65 -0.86
C ALA A 25 10.99 -6.87 -1.70
N ALA A 26 11.59 -7.52 -2.70
CA ALA A 26 12.54 -6.87 -3.61
C ALA A 26 11.93 -5.68 -4.37
N ARG A 27 10.64 -5.76 -4.71
CA ARG A 27 9.92 -4.65 -5.37
C ARG A 27 9.68 -3.50 -4.40
N LEU A 28 9.25 -3.79 -3.17
CA LEU A 28 9.10 -2.78 -2.13
C LEU A 28 10.43 -2.07 -1.82
N ALA A 29 11.53 -2.83 -1.75
CA ALA A 29 12.87 -2.27 -1.61
C ALA A 29 13.25 -1.37 -2.79
N ARG A 30 12.89 -1.75 -4.02
CA ARG A 30 13.10 -0.92 -5.22
C ARG A 30 12.30 0.38 -5.18
N LEU A 31 11.04 0.34 -4.73
CA LEU A 31 10.24 1.55 -4.54
C LEU A 31 10.93 2.47 -3.51
N ALA A 32 11.35 1.94 -2.37
CA ALA A 32 12.07 2.72 -1.36
C ALA A 32 13.37 3.34 -1.91
N GLN A 33 14.17 2.57 -2.65
CA GLN A 33 15.43 3.05 -3.22
C GLN A 33 15.24 4.17 -4.26
N THR A 34 14.12 4.13 -5.00
CA THR A 34 13.84 5.06 -6.10
C THR A 34 13.00 6.26 -5.69
N ALA A 35 12.46 6.30 -4.46
CA ALA A 35 11.58 7.37 -3.98
C ALA A 35 12.20 8.77 -4.04
N LYS A 36 13.51 8.90 -3.81
CA LYS A 36 14.22 10.18 -3.98
C LYS A 36 14.21 10.74 -5.42
N ARG A 37 13.80 9.93 -6.40
CA ARG A 37 13.71 10.32 -7.82
C ARG A 37 12.33 10.86 -8.19
N ILE A 38 11.36 10.86 -7.26
CA ILE A 38 10.05 11.44 -7.51
C ILE A 38 10.24 12.95 -7.76
N PRO A 39 9.82 13.47 -8.92
CA PRO A 39 9.95 14.90 -9.20
C PRO A 39 9.14 15.74 -8.22
N GLU A 40 9.70 16.86 -7.77
CA GLU A 40 9.04 17.80 -6.87
C GLU A 40 7.65 18.26 -7.38
N PRO A 41 7.45 18.57 -8.68
CA PRO A 41 6.11 18.92 -9.17
C PRO A 41 5.07 17.83 -8.97
N LEU A 42 5.47 16.55 -9.00
CA LEU A 42 4.55 15.44 -8.75
C LEU A 42 4.22 15.31 -7.26
N LEU A 43 5.17 15.64 -6.37
CA LEU A 43 4.90 15.69 -4.93
C LEU A 43 3.93 16.83 -4.60
N ASP A 44 4.10 18.00 -5.23
CA ASP A 44 3.21 19.15 -5.05
C ASP A 44 1.79 18.86 -5.54
N ASP A 45 1.65 18.26 -6.73
CA ASP A 45 0.36 17.83 -7.27
C ASP A 45 -0.36 16.85 -6.33
N LEU A 46 0.38 15.88 -5.78
CA LEU A 46 -0.16 14.92 -4.82
C LEU A 46 -0.58 15.61 -3.52
N ALA A 47 0.23 16.52 -2.99
CA ALA A 47 -0.12 17.29 -1.80
C ALA A 47 -1.38 18.13 -2.00
N ALA A 48 -1.52 18.78 -3.17
CA ALA A 48 -2.70 19.55 -3.52
C ALA A 48 -3.96 18.66 -3.60
N LEU A 49 -3.87 17.49 -4.23
CA LEU A 49 -4.98 16.54 -4.33
C LEU A 49 -5.39 15.99 -2.96
N ILE A 50 -4.42 15.66 -2.10
CA ILE A 50 -4.70 15.18 -0.74
C ILE A 50 -5.43 16.26 0.07
N LEU A 51 -4.97 17.52 -0.01
CA LEU A 51 -5.62 18.65 0.65
C LEU A 51 -7.03 18.91 0.09
N GLN A 52 -7.23 18.78 -1.22
CA GLN A 52 -8.53 18.96 -1.85
C GLN A 52 -9.53 17.87 -1.47
N LEU A 53 -9.08 16.63 -1.33
CA LEU A 53 -9.92 15.51 -0.89
C LEU A 53 -10.38 15.65 0.56
N ASP A 54 -9.50 16.19 1.43
CA ASP A 54 -9.71 16.30 2.88
C ASP A 54 -10.17 14.98 3.54
N ASP A 55 -9.72 13.85 2.98
CA ASP A 55 -9.99 12.50 3.49
C ASP A 55 -8.69 11.70 3.57
N VAL A 56 -7.96 11.93 4.66
CA VAL A 56 -6.69 11.26 4.93
C VAL A 56 -6.86 9.74 5.03
N GLN A 57 -7.99 9.24 5.54
CA GLN A 57 -8.22 7.81 5.68
C GLN A 57 -8.36 7.10 4.33
N LEU A 58 -9.02 7.74 3.36
CA LEU A 58 -9.10 7.22 1.99
C LEU A 58 -7.72 7.15 1.34
N VAL A 59 -6.92 8.21 1.46
CA VAL A 59 -5.57 8.28 0.89
C VAL A 59 -4.66 7.23 1.52
N ASP A 60 -4.64 7.15 2.85
CA ASP A 60 -3.84 6.17 3.59
C ASP A 60 -4.24 4.74 3.24
N GLY A 61 -5.54 4.47 3.14
CA GLY A 61 -6.08 3.18 2.74
C GLY A 61 -5.64 2.76 1.34
N ASP A 62 -5.72 3.67 0.36
CA ASP A 62 -5.29 3.43 -1.02
C ASP A 62 -3.80 3.10 -1.10
N VAL A 63 -2.95 3.90 -0.45
CA VAL A 63 -1.49 3.71 -0.44
C VAL A 63 -1.14 2.37 0.22
N ALA A 64 -1.72 2.08 1.38
CA ALA A 64 -1.44 0.85 2.11
C ALA A 64 -1.87 -0.40 1.32
N LEU A 65 -3.07 -0.37 0.73
CA LEU A 65 -3.59 -1.48 -0.07
C LEU A 65 -2.70 -1.77 -1.27
N ASN A 66 -2.31 -0.74 -2.03
CA ASN A 66 -1.43 -0.92 -3.18
C ASN A 66 -0.04 -1.44 -2.79
N LEU A 67 0.52 -1.02 -1.65
CA LEU A 67 1.80 -1.54 -1.17
C LEU A 67 1.71 -2.99 -0.70
N ILE A 68 0.60 -3.39 -0.09
CA ILE A 68 0.32 -4.80 0.24
C ILE A 68 0.23 -5.63 -1.05
N GLU A 69 -0.45 -5.12 -2.08
CA GLU A 69 -0.55 -5.82 -3.37
C GLU A 69 0.79 -5.95 -4.08
N VAL A 70 1.67 -4.93 -4.02
CA VAL A 70 3.05 -5.05 -4.53
C VAL A 70 3.81 -6.16 -3.80
N GLY A 71 3.57 -6.27 -2.49
CA GLY A 71 4.15 -7.30 -1.63
C GLY A 71 3.66 -8.72 -1.92
N PHE A 72 2.37 -8.91 -2.22
CA PHE A 72 1.74 -10.25 -2.20
C PHE A 72 0.94 -10.63 -3.45
N CYS A 73 0.49 -9.69 -4.28
CA CYS A 73 -0.56 -9.91 -5.28
C CYS A 73 -0.15 -9.57 -6.74
N ASP A 74 1.15 -9.51 -7.03
CA ASP A 74 1.71 -9.24 -8.36
C ASP A 74 1.34 -7.89 -9.01
N VAL A 75 0.91 -6.89 -8.23
CA VAL A 75 0.83 -5.51 -8.74
C VAL A 75 2.24 -4.98 -8.96
N ARG A 76 2.55 -4.56 -10.19
CA ARG A 76 3.90 -4.17 -10.61
C ARG A 76 3.97 -2.68 -10.93
N TYR A 77 4.58 -1.93 -10.02
CA TYR A 77 5.13 -0.62 -10.32
C TYR A 77 6.60 -0.78 -10.69
N THR A 78 7.02 -0.16 -11.79
CA THR A 78 8.42 -0.19 -12.23
C THR A 78 9.32 0.54 -11.24
N ASP A 79 8.87 1.65 -10.67
CA ASP A 79 9.61 2.41 -9.66
C ASP A 79 8.66 3.31 -8.86
N ALA A 80 9.24 4.08 -7.94
CA ALA A 80 8.51 5.04 -7.12
C ALA A 80 7.79 6.13 -7.92
N VAL A 81 8.33 6.54 -9.07
CA VAL A 81 7.69 7.55 -9.92
C VAL A 81 6.42 6.97 -10.53
N ALA A 82 6.49 5.74 -11.05
CA ALA A 82 5.32 5.04 -11.57
C ALA A 82 4.23 4.85 -10.50
N PHE A 83 4.61 4.51 -9.26
CA PHE A 83 3.68 4.45 -8.14
C PHE A 83 3.03 5.82 -7.87
N ALA A 84 3.83 6.87 -7.73
CA ALA A 84 3.35 8.22 -7.42
C ALA A 84 2.43 8.79 -8.53
N SER A 85 2.78 8.56 -9.80
CA SER A 85 1.93 8.95 -10.94
C SER A 85 0.60 8.19 -10.94
N ALA A 86 0.62 6.88 -10.67
CA ALA A 86 -0.61 6.10 -10.55
C ALA A 86 -1.47 6.55 -9.37
N LEU A 87 -0.86 6.87 -8.23
CA LEU A 87 -1.57 7.44 -7.09
C LEU A 87 -2.21 8.79 -7.47
N LYS A 88 -1.48 9.68 -8.15
CA LYS A 88 -2.03 10.96 -8.62
C LYS A 88 -3.28 10.73 -9.48
N THR A 89 -3.22 9.82 -10.44
CA THR A 89 -4.37 9.47 -11.29
C THR A 89 -5.57 8.97 -10.47
N ARG A 90 -5.34 8.11 -9.46
CA ARG A 90 -6.42 7.63 -8.59
C ARG A 90 -7.01 8.75 -7.73
N LEU A 91 -6.17 9.55 -7.08
CA LEU A 91 -6.62 10.67 -6.25
C LEU A 91 -7.41 11.71 -7.05
N GLN A 92 -6.95 12.03 -8.27
CA GLN A 92 -7.71 12.88 -9.19
C GLN A 92 -9.08 12.28 -9.48
N GLY A 93 -9.18 10.97 -9.75
CA GLY A 93 -10.46 10.29 -9.94
C GLY A 93 -11.38 10.36 -8.71
N TYR A 94 -10.83 10.36 -7.50
CA TYR A 94 -11.60 10.56 -6.27
C TYR A 94 -12.12 11.98 -6.11
N VAL A 95 -11.34 12.98 -6.53
CA VAL A 95 -11.76 14.39 -6.57
C VAL A 95 -12.86 14.61 -7.61
N ASP A 96 -12.68 14.01 -8.80
CA ASP A 96 -13.57 14.23 -9.94
C ASP A 96 -14.93 13.53 -9.78
N ASP A 97 -14.98 12.37 -9.14
CA ASP A 97 -16.21 11.60 -8.92
C ASP A 97 -16.31 11.01 -7.49
N PRO A 98 -17.21 11.56 -6.64
CA PRO A 98 -17.48 11.04 -5.31
C PRO A 98 -17.88 9.56 -5.26
N ARG A 99 -18.45 9.01 -6.34
CA ARG A 99 -18.81 7.58 -6.41
C ARG A 99 -17.57 6.70 -6.48
N VAL A 100 -16.54 7.14 -7.20
CA VAL A 100 -15.25 6.44 -7.28
C VAL A 100 -14.60 6.41 -5.91
N ALA A 101 -14.59 7.54 -5.20
CA ALA A 101 -14.12 7.61 -3.81
C ALA A 101 -14.93 6.69 -2.86
N SER A 102 -16.26 6.67 -2.98
CA SER A 102 -17.12 5.78 -2.19
C SER A 102 -16.83 4.30 -2.45
N ASN A 103 -16.68 3.92 -3.72
CA ASN A 103 -16.35 2.56 -4.12
C ASN A 103 -14.97 2.15 -3.61
N ALA A 104 -13.98 3.03 -3.65
CA ALA A 104 -12.65 2.78 -3.10
C ALA A 104 -12.70 2.56 -1.57
N ARG A 105 -13.52 3.31 -0.83
CA ARG A 105 -13.76 3.05 0.61
C ARG A 105 -14.45 1.71 0.85
N GLY A 106 -15.36 1.30 -0.04
CA GLY A 106 -15.98 -0.03 -0.03
C GLY A 106 -14.95 -1.14 -0.22
N ASP A 107 -14.20 -1.06 -1.32
CA ASP A 107 -13.16 -2.03 -1.69
C ASP A 107 -12.10 -2.18 -0.60
N PHE A 108 -11.62 -1.07 -0.02
CA PHE A 108 -10.68 -1.12 1.10
C PHE A 108 -11.23 -1.93 2.29
N ARG A 109 -12.48 -1.68 2.69
CA ARG A 109 -13.12 -2.41 3.80
C ARG A 109 -13.26 -3.90 3.49
N ASP A 110 -13.70 -4.23 2.28
CA ASP A 110 -13.92 -5.61 1.85
C ASP A 110 -12.59 -6.39 1.81
N ARG A 111 -11.52 -5.75 1.32
CA ARG A 111 -10.19 -6.37 1.27
C ARG A 111 -9.56 -6.52 2.64
N VAL A 112 -9.70 -5.55 3.53
CA VAL A 112 -9.23 -5.68 4.92
C VAL A 112 -9.99 -6.82 5.61
N ALA A 113 -11.30 -6.93 5.41
CA ALA A 113 -12.10 -8.04 5.95
C ALA A 113 -11.63 -9.39 5.37
N TRP A 114 -11.38 -9.46 4.07
CA TRP A 114 -10.85 -10.65 3.42
C TRP A 114 -9.49 -11.06 3.99
N TRP A 115 -8.56 -10.12 4.15
CA TRP A 115 -7.25 -10.39 4.74
C TRP A 115 -7.36 -10.89 6.18
N HIS A 116 -8.21 -10.28 7.02
CA HIS A 116 -8.46 -10.76 8.37
C HIS A 116 -9.02 -12.19 8.39
N MET A 117 -9.96 -12.51 7.50
CA MET A 117 -10.51 -13.86 7.38
C MET A 117 -9.44 -14.85 6.92
N ALA A 118 -8.66 -14.51 5.89
CA ALA A 118 -7.62 -15.37 5.34
C ALA A 118 -6.52 -15.67 6.36
N LEU A 119 -6.06 -14.65 7.10
CA LEU A 119 -5.08 -14.82 8.17
C LEU A 119 -5.62 -15.63 9.35
N SER A 120 -6.87 -15.40 9.74
CA SER A 120 -7.53 -16.20 10.80
C SER A 120 -7.61 -17.67 10.41
N ARG A 121 -8.06 -17.98 9.18
CA ARG A 121 -8.10 -19.35 8.66
C ARG A 121 -6.71 -19.97 8.53
N ALA A 122 -5.71 -19.22 8.08
CA ALA A 122 -4.34 -19.71 8.03
C ALA A 122 -3.80 -20.04 9.43
N ALA A 123 -4.10 -19.21 10.44
CA ALA A 123 -3.73 -19.47 11.82
C ALA A 123 -4.42 -20.72 12.38
N GLU A 124 -5.71 -20.95 12.07
CA GLU A 124 -6.43 -22.17 12.41
C GLU A 124 -5.80 -23.42 11.77
N LEU A 125 -5.50 -23.36 10.47
CA LEU A 125 -4.85 -24.45 9.74
C LEU A 125 -3.43 -24.75 10.27
N CYS A 126 -2.66 -23.73 10.65
CA CYS A 126 -1.35 -23.88 11.26
C CYS A 126 -1.40 -24.42 12.70
N ARG A 127 -2.55 -24.31 13.40
CA ARG A 127 -2.77 -24.93 14.71
C ARG A 127 -3.20 -26.40 14.61
N TRP A 128 -3.72 -26.84 13.46
CA TRP A 128 -4.21 -28.20 13.27
C TRP A 128 -3.17 -29.34 13.36
N PRO A 129 -1.86 -29.16 13.06
CA PRO A 129 -0.88 -30.23 13.28
C PRO A 129 -0.62 -30.51 14.77
N ALA A 130 -0.93 -29.56 15.67
CA ALA A 130 -0.69 -29.74 17.10
C ALA A 130 -1.72 -30.67 17.78
N PHE A 131 -2.94 -30.76 17.25
CA PHE A 131 -3.98 -31.62 17.81
C PHE A 131 -3.82 -33.08 17.41
N LEU A 132 -3.30 -33.36 16.20
CA LEU A 132 -3.05 -34.73 15.71
C LEU A 132 -1.77 -35.39 16.27
N LEU A 133 -0.92 -34.64 16.98
CA LEU A 133 0.32 -35.14 17.59
C LEU A 133 0.23 -35.32 19.12
N MET A 134 -0.90 -34.97 19.75
CA MET A 134 -1.12 -35.14 21.19
C MET A 134 -2.09 -36.29 21.55
N GLU A 135 -2.63 -37.01 20.57
CA GLU A 135 -3.28 -38.31 20.79
C GLU A 135 -2.24 -39.44 20.61
N LYS A 136 -1.41 -39.65 21.63
CA LYS A 136 -0.71 -40.91 21.88
C LYS A 136 -0.68 -41.23 23.36
#